data_AF-A0A6J4QEU2-F1
#
_entry.id   AF-A0A6J4QEU2-F1
#
_cell.length_a   1.000
_cell.length_b   1.000
_cell.length_c   1.000
_cell.angle_alpha   90.00
_cell.angle_beta   90.00
_cell.angle_gamma   90.00
#
_symmetry.space_group_name_H-M   'P 1'
#
loop_
_entity.id
_entity.type
_entity.pdbx_description
1 polymer ?
#
loop_
_entity_poly.entity_id
_entity_poly.type
_entity_poly.pdbx_seq_one_letter_code
_entity_poly.pdbx_strand_id
1 'polypeptide(L)' 'ALIDAGLVLEFLHEHDYTLFPRWPILEKTGFDTYRLPEGTPRIPLMYSLLARKPR' A
#
# COMPACT_ATOMS: atom_id res chain seq x y z
N ALA A 1 -1.44 5.62 16.47
CA ALA A 1 -2.12 6.80 15.89
C ALA A 1 -3.63 6.62 15.74
N LEU A 2 -4.12 5.79 14.79
CA LEU A 2 -5.58 5.64 14.56
C LEU A 2 -6.31 4.96 15.74
N ILE A 3 -5.73 3.88 16.26
CA ILE A 3 -6.25 3.18 17.45
C ILE A 3 -6.22 4.11 18.67
N ASP A 4 -5.09 4.79 18.89
CA ASP A 4 -4.95 5.77 19.98
C ASP A 4 -5.93 6.93 19.86
N ALA A 5 -6.34 7.28 18.63
CA ALA A 5 -7.39 8.26 18.35
C ALA A 5 -8.82 7.72 18.56
N GLY A 6 -8.98 6.50 19.06
CA GLY A 6 -10.27 5.88 19.37
C GLY A 6 -11.00 5.29 18.16
N LEU A 7 -10.31 5.07 17.04
CA LEU A 7 -10.87 4.40 15.87
C LEU A 7 -10.64 2.88 15.95
N VAL A 8 -11.56 2.12 15.35
CA VAL A 8 -11.44 0.67 15.18
C VAL A 8 -11.00 0.40 13.74
N LEU A 9 -9.87 -0.30 13.58
CA LEU A 9 -9.42 -0.75 12.26
C LEU A 9 -10.35 -1.86 11.76
N GLU A 10 -10.82 -1.68 10.52
CA GLU A 10 -11.65 -2.65 9.81
C GLU A 10 -10.80 -3.50 8.88
N PHE A 11 -9.85 -2.87 8.18
CA PHE A 11 -8.85 -3.58 7.40
C PHE A 11 -7.54 -2.82 7.30
N LEU A 12 -6.49 -3.58 7.01
CA LEU A 12 -5.20 -3.12 6.53
C LEU A 12 -4.81 -4.04 5.36
N HIS A 13 -4.59 -3.47 4.18
CA HIS A 13 -4.05 -4.19 3.03
C HIS A 13 -2.69 -3.64 2.67
N GLU A 14 -1.78 -4.56 2.38
CA GLU A 14 -0.48 -4.30 1.83
C GLU A 14 -0.52 -4.46 0.31
N HIS A 15 0.07 -3.52 -0.41
CA HIS A 15 0.17 -3.55 -1.87
C HIS A 15 1.64 -3.56 -2.27
N ASP A 16 2.02 -4.50 -3.12
CA ASP A 16 3.37 -4.64 -3.66
C ASP A 16 3.65 -3.74 -4.87
N TYR A 17 2.75 -2.79 -5.12
CA TYR A 17 2.84 -1.80 -6.18
C TYR A 17 2.58 -0.41 -5.63
N THR A 18 2.96 0.60 -6.40
CA THR A 18 2.61 1.99 -6.17
C THR A 18 1.99 2.63 -7.41
N LEU A 19 1.38 3.80 -7.26
CA LEU A 19 0.67 4.51 -8.33
C LEU A 19 1.55 5.52 -9.08
N PHE A 20 2.78 5.74 -8.62
CA PHE A 20 3.71 6.69 -9.23
C PHE A 20 5.13 6.12 -9.20
N PRO A 21 6.01 6.48 -10.16
CA PRO A 21 7.35 5.92 -10.27
C PRO A 21 8.30 6.54 -9.22
N ARG A 22 8.07 6.22 -7.94
CA ARG A 22 8.79 6.81 -6.80
C ARG A 22 10.30 6.56 -6.87
N TRP A 23 10.71 5.40 -7.37
CA TRP A 23 12.12 5.00 -7.52
C TRP A 23 12.41 4.56 -8.95
N PRO A 24 13.61 4.86 -9.49
CA PRO A 24 13.99 4.49 -10.86
C PRO A 24 13.99 2.98 -11.15
N ILE A 25 14.14 2.14 -10.12
CA ILE A 25 14.13 0.67 -10.25
C ILE A 25 12.74 0.10 -10.52
N LEU A 26 11.67 0.87 -10.30
CA LEU A 26 10.32 0.39 -10.49
C LEU A 26 9.97 0.30 -11.98
N GLU A 27 9.31 -0.78 -12.35
CA GLU A 27 8.82 -1.03 -13.70
C GLU A 27 7.32 -0.75 -13.78
N LYS A 28 6.87 -0.14 -14.89
CA LYS A 28 5.45 0.08 -15.12
C LYS A 28 4.76 -1.26 -15.37
N THR A 29 3.71 -1.52 -14.62
CA THR A 29 2.92 -2.75 -14.68
C THR A 29 1.44 -2.40 -14.76
N GLY A 30 0.71 -2.93 -15.74
CA GLY A 30 -0.70 -2.57 -15.97
C GLY A 30 -0.90 -1.10 -16.37
N PHE A 31 -2.09 -0.56 -16.09
CA PHE A 31 -2.49 0.77 -16.54
C PHE A 31 -1.72 1.89 -15.81
N ASP A 32 -1.80 1.92 -14.48
CA ASP A 32 -1.23 2.98 -13.62
C ASP A 32 -0.53 2.44 -12.36
N THR A 33 0.08 1.25 -12.45
CA THR A 33 0.82 0.68 -11.31
C THR A 33 2.30 0.48 -11.62
N TYR A 34 3.14 0.54 -10.60
CA TYR A 34 4.59 0.35 -10.70
C TYR A 34 5.04 -0.65 -9.64
N ARG A 35 5.84 -1.65 -10.03
CA ARG A 35 6.31 -2.73 -9.17
C ARG A 35 7.83 -2.85 -9.23
N LEU A 36 8.43 -3.54 -8.26
CA LEU A 36 9.81 -3.98 -8.41
C LEU A 36 9.91 -5.02 -9.54
N PRO A 37 11.07 -5.14 -10.20
CA PRO A 37 11.29 -6.10 -11.28
C PRO A 37 10.99 -7.54 -10.85
N GLU A 38 10.62 -8.38 -11.80
CA GLU A 38 10.43 -9.80 -11.54
C GLU A 38 11.69 -10.45 -10.95
N GLY A 39 11.52 -11.40 -10.02
CA GLY A 39 12.62 -12.04 -9.31
C GLY A 39 13.15 -11.27 -8.10
N THR A 40 12.70 -10.02 -7.90
CA THR A 40 12.94 -9.29 -6.64
C THR A 40 11.94 -9.71 -5.55
N PRO A 41 12.30 -9.59 -4.25
CA PRO A 41 11.35 -9.80 -3.17
C PRO A 41 10.16 -8.85 -3.27
N ARG A 42 8.94 -9.40 -3.12
CA ARG A 42 7.72 -8.60 -3.04
C ARG A 42 7.66 -7.92 -1.67
N ILE A 43 7.76 -6.60 -1.64
CA ILE A 43 7.68 -5.78 -0.43
C ILE A 43 6.50 -4.81 -0.51
N PRO A 44 5.90 -4.42 0.62
CA PRO A 44 4.83 -3.43 0.64
C PRO A 44 5.36 -2.06 0.19
N LEU A 45 4.81 -1.53 -0.89
CA LEU A 45 5.09 -0.19 -1.40
C LEU A 45 3.98 0.80 -1.03
N MET A 46 2.79 0.30 -0.75
CA MET A 46 1.64 1.08 -0.29
C MET A 46 0.80 0.30 0.72
N TYR A 47 0.12 1.05 1.58
CA TYR A 47 -0.88 0.54 2.52
C TYR A 47 -2.22 1.22 2.26
N SER A 48 -3.29 0.44 2.27
CA SER A 48 -4.65 0.98 2.39
C SER A 48 -5.27 0.47 3.67
N LEU A 49 -5.84 1.38 4.46
CA LEU A 49 -6.53 1.04 5.68
C LEU A 49 -7.91 1.68 5.72
N LEU A 50 -8.84 1.00 6.37
CA LEU A 50 -10.14 1.55 6.74
C LEU A 50 -10.25 1.48 8.25
N ALA A 51 -10.70 2.59 8.84
CA ALA A 51 -11.00 2.67 10.24
C ALA A 51 -12.37 3.33 10.41
N ARG A 52 -13.15 2.86 11.38
CA ARG A 52 -14.43 3.46 11.74
C ARG A 52 -14.41 4.01 13.16
N LYS A 53 -15.24 5.01 13.41
CA LYS A 53 -15.52 5.48 14.76
C LYS A 53 -16.57 4.56 15.42
N PRO A 54 -16.33 4.05 16.63
CA PRO A 54 -17.36 3.40 17.44
C PRO A 54 -18.55 4.34 17.71
N ARG A 55 -19.75 3.79 17.87
CA ARG A 55 -20.93 4.56 18.28
C ARG A 55 -20.89 4.85 19.78
#